data_AF-A0A6L9MUA7-F1
#
_entry.id   AF-A0A6L9MUA7-F1
#
_cell.length_a   1.000
_cell.length_b   1.000
_cell.length_c   1.000
_cell.angle_alpha   90.00
_cell.angle_beta   90.00
_cell.angle_gamma   90.00
#
_symmetry.space_group_name_H-M   'P 1'
#
loop_
_entity.id
_entity.type
_entity.pdbx_description
1 polymer ?
#
loop_
_entity_poly.entity_id
_entity_poly.type
_entity_poly.pdbx_seq_one_letter_code
_entity_poly.pdbx_strand_id
1 'polypeptide(L)'
;MLDKNRKVLTALTIKLKHTTDKKQRGVFIMASVLMLLGISAFTLASISAAVNRHKIMKSTTSTAKDSYTATKNELRRIGSQLRVVPMSSIKSTNTNMSHTILTSNYEGANSQPLKVFDVTVTHHDSHFDTEVSQRFLNYPAILNIPSIFQSTSSDTNITQWLFNRSVSTLTAKYFPLSNTTNECVDLKEATMHWVTGDCELNYNDVDHSSASTPMLLIVEDGDVLVTAGTPFYGMIIMLSGNTTKHSVTIEHGASIQGALCSNTPISLQQFGSNSYAKQVLLNLQKAPKLAKIMSIPGSWSNNLKKEL
;
A
#
# COMPACT_ATOMS: atom_id res chain seq x y z
N MET A 1 108.12 39.84 -18.98
CA MET A 1 107.47 39.29 -17.77
C MET A 1 105.93 39.43 -17.76
N LEU A 2 105.32 40.24 -18.65
CA LEU A 2 103.85 40.47 -18.68
C LEU A 2 103.00 39.39 -19.40
N ASP A 3 103.57 38.61 -20.31
CA ASP A 3 102.77 37.68 -21.16
C ASP A 3 102.43 36.33 -20.49
N LYS A 4 103.29 35.85 -19.57
CA LYS A 4 103.09 34.57 -18.86
C LYS A 4 101.94 34.62 -17.85
N ASN A 5 101.74 35.76 -17.21
CA ASN A 5 100.65 35.97 -16.24
C ASN A 5 99.28 36.07 -16.93
N ARG A 6 99.22 36.53 -18.19
CA ARG A 6 97.97 36.67 -18.94
C ARG A 6 97.37 35.33 -19.39
N LYS A 7 98.22 34.36 -19.77
CA LYS A 7 97.81 33.00 -20.17
C LYS A 7 97.32 32.16 -18.99
N VAL A 8 97.93 32.31 -17.82
CA VAL A 8 97.51 31.62 -16.59
C VAL A 8 96.14 32.14 -16.12
N LEU A 9 95.92 33.47 -16.20
CA LEU A 9 94.65 34.08 -15.82
C LEU A 9 93.49 33.66 -16.75
N THR A 10 93.75 33.48 -18.05
CA THR A 10 92.75 33.00 -19.03
C THR A 10 92.44 31.51 -18.86
N ALA A 11 93.44 30.67 -18.57
CA ALA A 11 93.22 29.25 -18.31
C ALA A 11 92.43 29.01 -17.00
N LEU A 12 92.71 29.79 -15.95
CA LEU A 12 91.96 29.75 -14.69
C LEU A 12 90.52 30.23 -14.86
N THR A 13 90.27 31.30 -15.62
CA THR A 13 88.91 31.78 -15.88
C THR A 13 88.09 30.81 -16.74
N ILE A 14 88.70 30.14 -17.72
CA ILE A 14 88.02 29.10 -18.53
C ILE A 14 87.69 27.87 -17.67
N LYS A 15 88.61 27.40 -16.82
CA LYS A 15 88.34 26.28 -15.89
C LYS A 15 87.25 26.62 -14.88
N LEU A 16 87.30 27.81 -14.27
CA LEU A 16 86.27 28.29 -13.35
C LEU A 16 84.90 28.38 -14.04
N LYS A 17 84.83 28.96 -15.24
CA LYS A 17 83.59 29.07 -16.02
C LYS A 17 83.00 27.70 -16.36
N HIS A 18 83.84 26.73 -16.75
CA HIS A 18 83.41 25.36 -17.04
C HIS A 18 82.90 24.61 -15.79
N THR A 19 83.54 24.78 -14.63
CA THR A 19 83.03 24.19 -13.37
C THR A 19 81.73 24.84 -12.89
N THR A 20 81.56 26.15 -13.09
CA THR A 20 80.33 26.86 -12.71
C THR A 20 79.17 26.47 -13.60
N ASP A 21 79.37 26.32 -14.92
CA ASP A 21 78.35 25.91 -15.88
C ASP A 21 77.89 24.46 -15.65
N LYS A 22 78.82 23.54 -15.35
CA LYS A 22 78.49 22.15 -14.98
C LYS A 22 77.68 22.06 -13.67
N LYS A 23 78.00 22.92 -12.70
CA LYS A 23 77.27 23.02 -11.42
C LYS A 23 75.88 23.64 -11.62
N GLN A 24 75.75 24.67 -12.48
CA GLN A 24 74.46 25.27 -12.84
C GLN A 24 73.54 24.29 -13.58
N ARG A 25 74.07 23.48 -14.52
CA ARG A 25 73.30 22.42 -15.18
C ARG A 25 72.81 21.34 -14.20
N GLY A 26 73.64 20.94 -13.24
CA GLY A 26 73.24 19.98 -12.19
C GLY A 26 72.13 20.51 -11.29
N VAL A 27 72.21 21.78 -10.88
CA VAL A 27 71.16 22.44 -10.08
C VAL A 27 69.86 22.58 -10.87
N PHE A 28 69.93 22.91 -12.16
CA PHE A 28 68.75 23.00 -13.02
C PHE A 28 68.04 21.65 -13.16
N ILE A 29 68.78 20.57 -13.42
CA ILE A 29 68.23 19.21 -13.53
C ILE A 29 67.56 18.78 -12.22
N MET A 30 68.20 19.02 -11.06
CA MET A 30 67.60 18.70 -9.76
C MET A 30 66.32 19.51 -9.49
N ALA A 31 66.30 20.80 -9.84
CA ALA A 31 65.11 21.64 -9.70
C ALA A 31 63.97 21.15 -10.62
N SER A 32 64.28 20.77 -11.87
CA SER A 32 63.28 20.21 -12.80
C SER A 32 62.71 18.88 -12.30
N VAL A 33 63.53 17.99 -11.75
CA VAL A 33 63.09 16.71 -11.18
C VAL A 33 62.21 16.94 -9.94
N LEU A 34 62.58 17.86 -9.05
CA LEU A 34 61.76 18.21 -7.89
C LEU A 34 60.42 18.82 -8.30
N MET A 35 60.40 19.66 -9.33
CA MET A 35 59.16 20.23 -9.86
C MET A 35 58.26 19.14 -10.46
N LEU A 36 58.83 18.22 -11.25
CA LEU A 36 58.10 17.07 -11.80
C LEU A 36 57.56 16.15 -10.71
N LEU A 37 58.35 15.87 -9.66
CA LEU A 37 57.90 15.09 -8.51
C LEU A 37 56.77 15.80 -7.76
N GLY A 38 56.87 17.11 -7.56
CA GLY A 38 55.81 17.92 -6.96
C GLY A 38 54.51 17.89 -7.75
N ILE A 39 54.59 18.01 -9.08
CA ILE A 39 53.42 17.89 -9.97
C ILE A 39 52.83 16.47 -9.91
N SER A 40 53.67 15.43 -9.93
CA SER A 40 53.19 14.04 -9.83
C SER A 40 52.51 13.74 -8.49
N ALA A 41 53.04 14.24 -7.37
CA ALA A 41 52.45 14.08 -6.06
C ALA A 41 51.11 14.83 -5.94
N PHE A 42 51.06 16.06 -6.45
CA PHE A 42 49.84 16.87 -6.45
C PHE A 42 48.74 16.26 -7.33
N THR A 43 49.09 15.77 -8.52
CA THR A 43 48.13 15.09 -9.41
C THR A 43 47.63 13.79 -8.79
N LEU A 44 48.51 12.98 -8.19
CA LEU A 44 48.11 11.74 -7.51
C LEU A 44 47.19 12.02 -6.31
N ALA A 45 47.49 13.03 -5.50
CA ALA A 45 46.64 13.44 -4.38
C ALA A 45 45.27 13.94 -4.85
N SER A 46 45.24 14.73 -5.93
CA SER A 46 44.00 15.24 -6.53
C SER A 46 43.12 14.12 -7.10
N ILE A 47 43.73 13.16 -7.81
CA ILE A 47 43.02 11.99 -8.35
C ILE A 47 42.51 11.11 -7.20
N SER A 48 43.32 10.86 -6.18
CA SER A 48 42.92 10.09 -5.00
C SER A 48 41.72 10.72 -4.28
N ALA A 49 41.74 12.04 -4.08
CA ALA A 49 40.62 12.78 -3.50
C ALA A 49 39.36 12.69 -4.39
N ALA A 50 39.50 12.83 -5.71
CA ALA A 50 38.39 12.73 -6.65
C ALA A 50 37.76 11.33 -6.67
N VAL A 51 38.59 10.28 -6.71
CA VAL A 51 38.13 8.88 -6.66
C VAL A 51 37.43 8.57 -5.35
N ASN A 52 37.98 9.03 -4.21
CA ASN A 52 37.34 8.81 -2.92
C ASN A 52 35.97 9.51 -2.84
N ARG A 53 35.88 10.76 -3.32
CA ARG A 53 34.60 11.49 -3.44
C ARG A 53 33.60 10.74 -4.32
N HIS A 54 34.03 10.22 -5.46
CA HIS A 54 33.14 9.45 -6.34
C HIS A 54 32.65 8.16 -5.68
N LYS A 55 33.52 7.43 -4.97
CA LYS A 55 33.13 6.23 -4.21
C LYS A 55 32.09 6.55 -3.15
N ILE A 56 32.33 7.58 -2.34
CA ILE A 56 31.40 8.03 -1.29
C ILE A 56 30.06 8.45 -1.92
N MET A 57 30.09 9.26 -2.97
CA MET A 57 28.87 9.71 -3.67
C MET A 57 28.07 8.52 -4.21
N LYS A 58 28.72 7.53 -4.82
CA LYS A 58 28.08 6.34 -5.34
C LYS A 58 27.46 5.49 -4.24
N SER A 59 28.18 5.27 -3.12
CA SER A 59 27.63 4.52 -1.98
C SER A 59 26.44 5.24 -1.35
N THR A 60 26.54 6.56 -1.11
CA THR A 60 25.44 7.34 -0.53
C THR A 60 24.21 7.34 -1.43
N THR A 61 24.38 7.43 -2.75
CA THR A 61 23.26 7.36 -3.70
C THR A 61 22.59 5.99 -3.68
N SER A 62 23.36 4.91 -3.56
CA SER A 62 22.81 3.56 -3.43
C SER A 62 22.02 3.42 -2.14
N THR A 63 22.60 3.81 -0.99
CA THR A 63 21.94 3.73 0.31
C THR A 63 20.64 4.54 0.34
N ALA A 64 20.63 5.74 -0.25
CA ALA A 64 19.42 6.57 -0.34
C ALA A 64 18.31 5.94 -1.21
N LYS A 65 18.69 5.19 -2.25
CA LYS A 65 17.74 4.46 -3.08
C LYS A 65 17.15 3.24 -2.34
N ASP A 66 17.99 2.55 -1.59
CA ASP A 66 17.60 1.38 -0.80
C ASP A 66 16.69 1.80 0.36
N SER A 67 17.04 2.89 1.09
CA SER A 67 16.21 3.47 2.14
C SER A 67 14.85 3.90 1.59
N TYR A 68 14.80 4.61 0.46
CA TYR A 68 13.56 5.01 -0.18
C TYR A 68 12.66 3.81 -0.54
N THR A 69 13.26 2.76 -1.10
CA THR A 69 12.52 1.55 -1.47
C THR A 69 11.97 0.84 -0.23
N ALA A 70 12.76 0.76 0.84
CA ALA A 70 12.35 0.18 2.11
C ALA A 70 11.21 0.99 2.76
N THR A 71 11.33 2.32 2.84
CA THR A 71 10.27 3.21 3.34
C THR A 71 8.97 3.08 2.54
N LYS A 72 9.06 2.99 1.21
CA LYS A 72 7.89 2.81 0.34
C LYS A 72 7.19 1.47 0.55
N ASN A 73 7.97 0.41 0.75
CA ASN A 73 7.41 -0.92 1.03
C ASN A 73 6.72 -0.96 2.41
N GLU A 74 7.33 -0.33 3.41
CA GLU A 74 6.74 -0.21 4.74
C GLU A 74 5.44 0.61 4.72
N LEU A 75 5.42 1.73 4.00
CA LEU A 75 4.23 2.56 3.80
C LEU A 75 3.07 1.74 3.18
N ARG A 76 3.35 0.94 2.15
CA ARG A 76 2.36 0.05 1.53
C ARG A 76 1.85 -1.01 2.50
N ARG A 77 2.76 -1.59 3.31
CA ARG A 77 2.41 -2.57 4.33
C ARG A 77 1.47 -1.97 5.37
N ILE A 78 1.81 -0.80 5.91
CA ILE A 78 0.96 -0.05 6.86
C ILE A 78 -0.40 0.24 6.23
N GLY A 79 -0.43 0.78 5.01
CA GLY A 79 -1.65 1.04 4.25
C GLY A 79 -2.54 -0.21 4.11
N SER A 80 -1.95 -1.39 3.86
CA SER A 80 -2.71 -2.64 3.78
C SER A 80 -3.28 -3.11 5.12
N GLN A 81 -2.58 -2.85 6.22
CA GLN A 81 -3.01 -3.23 7.58
C GLN A 81 -4.12 -2.32 8.12
N LEU A 82 -4.07 -1.02 7.80
CA LEU A 82 -5.07 -0.02 8.19
C LEU A 82 -6.49 -0.32 7.71
N ARG A 83 -6.65 -1.30 6.82
CA ARG A 83 -7.96 -1.83 6.42
C ARG A 83 -8.70 -2.50 7.59
N VAL A 84 -8.01 -3.33 8.37
CA VAL A 84 -8.62 -4.26 9.35
C VAL A 84 -8.02 -4.15 10.74
N VAL A 85 -6.79 -3.66 10.87
CA VAL A 85 -6.07 -3.60 12.14
C VAL A 85 -6.24 -2.21 12.77
N PRO A 86 -6.55 -2.12 14.08
CA PRO A 86 -6.53 -0.84 14.79
C PRO A 86 -5.16 -0.17 14.72
N MET A 87 -5.14 1.15 14.57
CA MET A 87 -3.88 1.92 14.43
C MET A 87 -2.88 1.67 15.57
N SER A 88 -3.37 1.51 16.80
CA SER A 88 -2.54 1.25 17.99
C SER A 88 -1.76 -0.06 17.93
N SER A 89 -2.17 -0.99 17.05
CA SER A 89 -1.53 -2.30 16.90
C SER A 89 -0.52 -2.34 15.76
N ILE A 90 -0.43 -1.28 14.95
CA ILE A 90 0.53 -1.20 13.84
C ILE A 90 1.91 -0.86 14.41
N LYS A 91 2.88 -1.73 14.17
CA LYS A 91 4.27 -1.55 14.57
C LYS A 91 5.16 -1.46 13.34
N SER A 92 6.27 -0.72 13.45
CA SER A 92 7.31 -0.71 12.43
C SER A 92 7.95 -2.10 12.35
N THR A 93 8.32 -2.53 11.14
CA THR A 93 9.05 -3.79 10.94
C THR A 93 10.55 -3.68 11.22
N ASN A 94 11.09 -2.46 11.26
CA ASN A 94 12.51 -2.18 11.40
C ASN A 94 12.73 -1.13 12.49
N THR A 95 13.79 -1.29 13.28
CA THR A 95 14.23 -0.34 14.32
C THR A 95 14.66 1.00 13.73
N ASN A 96 15.15 1.01 12.49
CA ASN A 96 15.58 2.22 11.79
C ASN A 96 14.41 2.96 11.12
N MET A 97 13.16 2.56 11.39
CA MET A 97 11.97 3.18 10.82
C MET A 97 10.98 3.60 11.90
N SER A 98 10.56 4.86 11.83
CA SER A 98 9.40 5.35 12.58
C SER A 98 8.24 5.64 11.64
N HIS A 99 7.02 5.54 12.15
CA HIS A 99 5.84 5.94 11.40
C HIS A 99 4.90 6.79 12.25
N THR A 100 4.18 7.68 11.58
CA THR A 100 3.11 8.49 12.16
C THR A 100 1.85 8.27 11.34
N ILE A 101 0.74 8.01 12.02
CA ILE A 101 -0.56 7.80 11.39
C ILE A 101 -1.53 8.80 12.01
N LEU A 102 -2.01 9.75 11.20
CA LEU A 102 -3.08 10.66 11.58
C LEU A 102 -4.38 10.18 10.95
N THR A 103 -5.50 10.34 11.64
CA THR A 103 -6.82 9.93 11.13
C THR A 103 -7.77 11.11 11.10
N SER A 104 -8.50 11.21 9.99
CA SER A 104 -9.65 12.10 9.84
C SER A 104 -10.88 11.28 9.46
N ASN A 105 -11.99 11.49 10.18
CA ASN A 105 -13.26 10.85 9.87
C ASN A 105 -14.12 11.80 9.01
N TYR A 106 -14.79 11.26 8.01
CA TYR A 106 -15.69 11.99 7.12
C TYR A 106 -16.98 11.19 6.94
N GLU A 107 -18.04 11.88 6.51
CA GLU A 107 -19.26 11.24 6.04
C GLU A 107 -19.40 11.50 4.55
N GLY A 108 -19.57 10.43 3.78
CA GLY A 108 -19.92 10.50 2.38
C GLY A 108 -21.42 10.75 2.18
N ALA A 109 -21.86 10.71 0.92
CA ALA A 109 -23.29 10.71 0.61
C ALA A 109 -24.00 9.57 1.37
N ASN A 110 -25.26 9.80 1.76
CA ASN A 110 -26.08 8.81 2.49
C ASN A 110 -25.47 8.36 3.83
N SER A 111 -24.69 9.22 4.49
CA SER A 111 -24.03 8.95 5.77
C SER A 111 -23.05 7.77 5.71
N GLN A 112 -22.43 7.55 4.55
CA GLN A 112 -21.38 6.54 4.41
C GLN A 112 -20.18 6.88 5.30
N PRO A 113 -19.71 5.94 6.14
CA PRO A 113 -18.54 6.17 6.98
C PRO A 113 -17.26 6.16 6.14
N LEU A 114 -16.53 7.27 6.12
CA LEU A 114 -15.25 7.39 5.43
C LEU A 114 -14.15 7.72 6.45
N LYS A 115 -12.97 7.09 6.30
CA LYS A 115 -11.80 7.41 7.12
C LYS A 115 -10.60 7.67 6.23
N VAL A 116 -9.92 8.78 6.45
CA VAL A 116 -8.65 9.07 5.78
C VAL A 116 -7.52 8.90 6.79
N PHE A 117 -6.51 8.15 6.38
CA PHE A 117 -5.27 7.97 7.12
C PHE A 117 -4.14 8.72 6.42
N ASP A 118 -3.52 9.67 7.11
CA ASP A 118 -2.31 10.31 6.64
C ASP A 118 -1.13 9.59 7.27
N VAL A 119 -0.42 8.79 6.46
CA VAL A 119 0.66 7.94 6.93
C VAL A 119 1.98 8.53 6.46
N THR A 120 2.87 8.78 7.41
CA THR A 120 4.26 9.19 7.15
C THR A 120 5.18 8.12 7.71
N VAL A 121 6.13 7.66 6.89
CA VAL A 121 7.18 6.73 7.31
C VAL A 121 8.52 7.44 7.11
N THR A 122 9.35 7.39 8.14
CA THR A 122 10.70 7.97 8.15
C THR A 122 11.69 6.85 8.37
N HIS A 123 12.64 6.73 7.45
CA HIS A 123 13.83 5.89 7.63
C HIS A 123 14.98 6.75 8.11
N HIS A 124 15.55 6.36 9.24
CA HIS A 124 16.68 7.02 9.91
C HIS A 124 17.99 6.37 9.44
N ASP A 125 18.84 7.13 8.77
CA ASP A 125 20.23 6.76 8.45
C ASP A 125 21.17 7.76 9.13
N SER A 126 22.40 7.35 9.43
CA SER A 126 23.35 8.20 10.16
C SER A 126 23.75 9.49 9.43
N HIS A 127 23.39 9.65 8.15
CA HIS A 127 23.72 10.84 7.37
C HIS A 127 22.51 11.60 6.80
N PHE A 128 21.33 10.97 6.77
CA PHE A 128 20.12 11.54 6.19
C PHE A 128 18.88 10.78 6.64
N ASP A 129 17.75 11.47 6.69
CA ASP A 129 16.44 10.86 6.86
C ASP A 129 15.70 10.83 5.53
N THR A 130 15.05 9.69 5.27
CA THR A 130 14.16 9.54 4.12
C THR A 130 12.72 9.47 4.60
N GLU A 131 11.97 10.53 4.36
CA GLU A 131 10.55 10.63 4.72
C GLU A 131 9.68 10.41 3.47
N VAL A 132 8.69 9.51 3.58
CA VAL A 132 7.68 9.31 2.55
C VAL A 132 6.31 9.34 3.20
N SER A 133 5.41 10.13 2.63
CA SER A 133 4.03 10.26 3.10
C SER A 133 3.04 9.87 2.01
N GLN A 134 1.92 9.30 2.43
CA GLN A 134 0.79 8.98 1.55
C GLN A 134 -0.51 8.96 2.34
N ARG A 135 -1.58 9.44 1.71
CA ARG A 135 -2.92 9.40 2.28
C ARG A 135 -3.66 8.16 1.77
N PHE A 136 -4.37 7.48 2.67
CA PHE A 136 -5.21 6.33 2.36
C PHE A 136 -6.66 6.61 2.71
N LEU A 137 -7.57 6.28 1.82
CA LEU A 137 -9.01 6.33 2.04
C LEU A 137 -9.51 4.92 2.37
N ASN A 138 -10.10 4.77 3.56
CA ASN A 138 -10.87 3.61 3.98
C ASN A 138 -12.36 3.92 3.81
N TYR A 139 -13.06 3.04 3.11
CA TYR A 139 -14.45 3.23 2.67
C TYR A 139 -15.17 1.88 2.59
N PRO A 140 -16.50 1.83 2.75
CA PRO A 140 -17.24 0.57 2.76
C PRO A 140 -17.31 -0.05 1.36
N ALA A 141 -17.35 -1.40 1.28
CA ALA A 141 -17.63 -2.09 0.02
C ALA A 141 -19.07 -1.85 -0.47
N ILE A 142 -20.03 -1.80 0.47
CA ILE A 142 -21.43 -1.44 0.24
C ILE A 142 -21.52 0.10 0.26
N LEU A 143 -21.72 0.70 -0.89
CA LEU A 143 -21.83 2.15 -1.04
C LEU A 143 -23.21 2.62 -0.61
N ASN A 144 -24.26 1.98 -1.09
CA ASN A 144 -25.63 2.36 -0.73
C ASN A 144 -26.33 1.20 -0.03
N ILE A 145 -27.13 1.53 0.98
CA ILE A 145 -28.05 0.58 1.60
C ILE A 145 -29.29 0.48 0.69
N PRO A 146 -29.80 -0.73 0.42
CA PRO A 146 -31.02 -0.87 -0.38
C PRO A 146 -32.20 -0.23 0.34
N SER A 147 -33.12 0.35 -0.43
CA SER A 147 -34.42 0.76 0.11
C SER A 147 -35.33 -0.44 0.41
N ILE A 148 -36.42 -0.23 1.16
CA ILE A 148 -37.44 -1.26 1.40
C ILE A 148 -37.98 -1.83 0.08
N PHE A 149 -38.18 -0.98 -0.93
CA PHE A 149 -38.66 -1.40 -2.24
C PHE A 149 -37.65 -2.31 -2.95
N GLN A 150 -36.37 -1.99 -2.88
CA GLN A 150 -35.29 -2.82 -3.43
C GLN A 150 -35.04 -4.11 -2.64
N SER A 151 -35.54 -4.21 -1.40
CA SER A 151 -35.48 -5.46 -0.61
C SER A 151 -36.71 -6.35 -0.76
N THR A 152 -37.67 -5.95 -1.60
CA THR A 152 -38.95 -6.65 -1.79
C THR A 152 -39.29 -6.86 -3.27
N SER A 153 -38.49 -6.29 -4.18
CA SER A 153 -38.63 -6.43 -5.62
C SER A 153 -37.27 -6.62 -6.28
N SER A 154 -37.26 -7.27 -7.45
CA SER A 154 -36.06 -7.43 -8.25
C SER A 154 -35.66 -6.13 -8.93
N ASP A 155 -34.38 -5.79 -8.90
CA ASP A 155 -33.81 -4.59 -9.54
C ASP A 155 -32.56 -4.97 -10.34
N THR A 156 -32.66 -4.91 -11.67
CA THR A 156 -31.54 -5.24 -12.59
C THR A 156 -30.28 -4.41 -12.33
N ASN A 157 -30.40 -3.24 -11.72
CA ASN A 157 -29.30 -2.35 -11.39
C ASN A 157 -28.89 -2.42 -9.91
N ILE A 158 -29.38 -3.41 -9.14
CA ILE A 158 -29.15 -3.49 -7.70
C ILE A 158 -27.66 -3.51 -7.36
N THR A 159 -26.84 -4.28 -8.07
CA THR A 159 -25.39 -4.33 -7.82
C THR A 159 -24.70 -3.01 -8.19
N GLN A 160 -25.20 -2.32 -9.21
CA GLN A 160 -24.68 -1.02 -9.63
C GLN A 160 -24.97 0.02 -8.54
N TRP A 161 -26.16 -0.04 -7.93
CA TRP A 161 -26.53 0.81 -6.81
C TRP A 161 -25.73 0.48 -5.54
N LEU A 162 -25.65 -0.79 -5.16
CA LEU A 162 -25.00 -1.24 -3.93
C LEU A 162 -23.47 -1.09 -3.97
N PHE A 163 -22.85 -1.42 -5.11
CA PHE A 163 -21.40 -1.61 -5.22
C PHE A 163 -20.73 -0.78 -6.31
N ASN A 164 -21.49 0.00 -7.10
CA ASN A 164 -20.99 0.67 -8.31
C ASN A 164 -20.34 -0.32 -9.30
N ARG A 165 -20.94 -1.51 -9.44
CA ARG A 165 -20.54 -2.58 -10.36
C ARG A 165 -21.76 -3.24 -10.99
N SER A 166 -21.72 -3.50 -12.29
CA SER A 166 -22.74 -4.33 -12.95
C SER A 166 -22.67 -5.77 -12.45
N VAL A 167 -23.77 -6.52 -12.58
CA VAL A 167 -23.81 -7.95 -12.25
C VAL A 167 -22.70 -8.71 -12.98
N SER A 168 -22.49 -8.43 -14.27
CA SER A 168 -21.47 -9.06 -15.10
C SER A 168 -20.00 -8.78 -14.71
N THR A 169 -19.74 -7.76 -13.89
CA THR A 169 -18.38 -7.37 -13.48
C THR A 169 -18.14 -7.56 -11.99
N LEU A 170 -19.20 -7.77 -11.21
CA LEU A 170 -19.10 -8.05 -9.79
C LEU A 170 -18.60 -9.49 -9.61
N THR A 171 -17.54 -9.64 -8.82
CA THR A 171 -16.97 -10.95 -8.46
C THR A 171 -16.62 -10.94 -6.98
N ALA A 172 -16.46 -12.11 -6.38
CA ALA A 172 -16.05 -12.23 -4.97
C ALA A 172 -14.80 -11.40 -4.62
N LYS A 173 -13.85 -11.27 -5.56
CA LYS A 173 -12.60 -10.48 -5.41
C LYS A 173 -12.83 -8.98 -5.16
N TYR A 174 -14.02 -8.47 -5.44
CA TYR A 174 -14.38 -7.09 -5.11
C TYR A 174 -14.37 -6.83 -3.60
N PHE A 175 -14.71 -7.86 -2.82
CA PHE A 175 -14.85 -7.79 -1.37
C PHE A 175 -13.55 -8.23 -0.68
N PRO A 176 -13.10 -7.50 0.34
CA PRO A 176 -11.98 -7.94 1.14
C PRO A 176 -12.39 -9.19 1.93
N LEU A 177 -11.53 -10.22 1.96
CA LEU A 177 -11.73 -11.44 2.75
C LEU A 177 -13.01 -12.23 2.38
N SER A 178 -13.35 -12.27 1.09
CA SER A 178 -14.44 -13.10 0.56
C SER A 178 -14.21 -14.59 0.82
N ASN A 179 -15.23 -15.30 1.31
CA ASN A 179 -15.28 -16.75 1.25
C ASN A 179 -16.13 -17.18 0.05
N THR A 180 -15.59 -18.03 -0.82
CA THR A 180 -16.30 -18.53 -2.01
C THR A 180 -16.51 -20.03 -1.87
N THR A 181 -17.75 -20.47 -1.95
CA THR A 181 -18.16 -21.87 -1.83
C THR A 181 -19.23 -22.18 -2.88
N ASN A 182 -19.54 -23.46 -3.06
CA ASN A 182 -20.65 -23.88 -3.94
C ASN A 182 -21.92 -24.21 -3.14
N GLU A 183 -21.82 -24.25 -1.82
CA GLU A 183 -22.89 -24.62 -0.90
C GLU A 183 -22.78 -23.76 0.36
N CYS A 184 -23.89 -23.63 1.08
CA CYS A 184 -23.97 -22.98 2.38
C CYS A 184 -23.77 -24.01 3.50
N VAL A 185 -22.51 -24.28 3.85
CA VAL A 185 -22.17 -25.21 4.93
C VAL A 185 -21.10 -24.58 5.81
N ASP A 186 -21.38 -24.47 7.11
CA ASP A 186 -20.47 -23.93 8.13
C ASP A 186 -19.85 -22.61 7.66
N LEU A 187 -20.73 -21.65 7.34
CA LEU A 187 -20.29 -20.33 6.93
C LEU A 187 -19.45 -19.76 8.08
N LYS A 188 -18.14 -19.68 7.88
CA LYS A 188 -17.22 -19.11 8.88
C LYS A 188 -17.64 -17.69 9.25
N GLU A 189 -17.08 -17.13 10.32
CA GLU A 189 -17.28 -15.74 10.78
C GLU A 189 -16.84 -14.63 9.78
N ALA A 190 -16.74 -14.91 8.48
CA ALA A 190 -16.59 -13.91 7.45
C ALA A 190 -17.86 -13.04 7.37
N THR A 191 -17.67 -11.77 7.05
CA THR A 191 -18.81 -10.86 6.82
C THR A 191 -19.34 -11.00 5.38
N MET A 192 -18.66 -11.72 4.50
CA MET A 192 -19.06 -11.90 3.10
C MET A 192 -18.87 -13.34 2.62
N HIS A 193 -19.97 -13.93 2.17
CA HIS A 193 -20.01 -15.25 1.55
C HIS A 193 -20.53 -15.14 0.12
N TRP A 194 -19.80 -15.71 -0.83
CA TRP A 194 -20.20 -15.83 -2.22
C TRP A 194 -20.44 -17.31 -2.52
N VAL A 195 -21.68 -17.67 -2.82
CA VAL A 195 -22.10 -19.04 -3.06
C VAL A 195 -22.54 -19.15 -4.51
N THR A 196 -21.98 -20.10 -5.24
CA THR A 196 -22.38 -20.40 -6.63
C THR A 196 -23.18 -21.69 -6.65
N GLY A 197 -24.47 -21.60 -6.98
CA GLY A 197 -25.43 -22.69 -6.84
C GLY A 197 -26.33 -22.55 -5.60
N ASP A 198 -27.04 -23.62 -5.26
CA ASP A 198 -28.05 -23.61 -4.22
C ASP A 198 -27.44 -23.44 -2.81
N CYS A 199 -28.19 -22.75 -1.94
CA CYS A 199 -27.79 -22.41 -0.60
C CYS A 199 -28.88 -22.77 0.41
N GLU A 200 -28.61 -23.77 1.24
CA GLU A 200 -29.42 -24.09 2.41
C GLU A 200 -28.76 -23.49 3.65
N LEU A 201 -29.46 -22.60 4.36
CA LEU A 201 -29.01 -21.97 5.60
C LEU A 201 -29.69 -22.65 6.79
N ASN A 202 -28.89 -23.21 7.68
CA ASN A 202 -29.32 -23.70 8.98
C ASN A 202 -28.75 -22.86 10.13
N TYR A 203 -29.22 -23.14 11.34
CA TYR A 203 -28.83 -22.41 12.55
C TYR A 203 -27.30 -22.37 12.75
N ASN A 204 -26.61 -23.50 12.53
CA ASN A 204 -25.16 -23.58 12.73
C ASN A 204 -24.39 -22.76 11.68
N ASP A 205 -24.96 -22.57 10.49
CA ASP A 205 -24.33 -21.76 9.46
C ASP A 205 -24.37 -20.26 9.78
N VAL A 206 -25.23 -19.81 10.70
CA VAL A 206 -25.47 -18.39 10.97
C VAL A 206 -25.46 -18.02 12.45
N ASP A 207 -25.08 -18.94 13.34
CA ASP A 207 -25.11 -18.77 14.80
C ASP A 207 -24.22 -17.61 15.31
N HIS A 208 -23.17 -17.29 14.55
CA HIS A 208 -22.24 -16.19 14.78
C HIS A 208 -22.74 -14.85 14.21
N SER A 209 -23.83 -14.87 13.44
CA SER A 209 -24.46 -13.67 12.88
C SER A 209 -25.41 -13.04 13.88
N SER A 210 -25.37 -11.71 13.97
CA SER A 210 -26.28 -10.96 14.83
C SER A 210 -26.60 -9.58 14.25
N ALA A 211 -27.50 -8.84 14.90
CA ALA A 211 -27.79 -7.47 14.50
C ALA A 211 -26.55 -6.54 14.56
N SER A 212 -25.57 -6.83 15.43
CA SER A 212 -24.31 -6.06 15.55
C SER A 212 -23.17 -6.63 14.70
N THR A 213 -23.23 -7.93 14.37
CA THR A 213 -22.29 -8.65 13.49
C THR A 213 -23.02 -9.30 12.31
N PRO A 214 -23.65 -8.51 11.43
CA PRO A 214 -24.44 -9.05 10.33
C PRO A 214 -23.56 -9.62 9.21
N MET A 215 -24.16 -10.43 8.34
CA MET A 215 -23.51 -11.06 7.20
C MET A 215 -24.02 -10.52 5.85
N LEU A 216 -23.12 -10.51 4.87
CA LEU A 216 -23.45 -10.35 3.45
C LEU A 216 -23.37 -11.74 2.79
N LEU A 217 -24.49 -12.21 2.27
CA LEU A 217 -24.56 -13.43 1.49
C LEU A 217 -24.91 -13.08 0.05
N ILE A 218 -24.08 -13.51 -0.90
CA ILE A 218 -24.35 -13.41 -2.33
C ILE A 218 -24.52 -14.84 -2.84
N VAL A 219 -25.67 -15.14 -3.44
CA VAL A 219 -25.97 -16.43 -4.05
C VAL A 219 -26.12 -16.23 -5.56
N GLU A 220 -25.26 -16.87 -6.32
CA GLU A 220 -25.16 -16.75 -7.77
C GLU A 220 -25.73 -18.01 -8.43
N ASP A 221 -26.72 -17.81 -9.30
CA ASP A 221 -27.40 -18.84 -10.10
C ASP A 221 -27.88 -20.04 -9.25
N GLY A 222 -28.55 -19.78 -8.13
CA GLY A 222 -29.07 -20.81 -7.24
C GLY A 222 -30.23 -20.36 -6.35
N ASP A 223 -30.89 -21.35 -5.76
CA ASP A 223 -32.01 -21.16 -4.84
C ASP A 223 -31.54 -20.97 -3.39
N VAL A 224 -32.34 -20.30 -2.57
CA VAL A 224 -32.04 -20.07 -1.14
C VAL A 224 -33.12 -20.69 -0.27
N LEU A 225 -32.73 -21.60 0.61
CA LEU A 225 -33.58 -22.17 1.64
C LEU A 225 -33.10 -21.72 3.01
N VAL A 226 -33.93 -21.00 3.77
CA VAL A 226 -33.69 -20.71 5.19
C VAL A 226 -34.51 -21.68 6.02
N THR A 227 -33.82 -22.66 6.60
CA THR A 227 -34.44 -23.77 7.34
C THR A 227 -35.10 -23.31 8.64
N ALA A 228 -36.03 -24.12 9.13
CA ALA A 228 -36.86 -23.81 10.29
C ALA A 228 -36.04 -23.36 11.52
N GLY A 229 -36.48 -22.27 12.15
CA GLY A 229 -35.84 -21.71 13.35
C GLY A 229 -34.53 -20.95 13.13
N THR A 230 -34.06 -20.81 11.89
CA THR A 230 -32.79 -20.14 11.57
C THR A 230 -32.94 -18.60 11.50
N PRO A 231 -32.24 -17.82 12.35
CA PRO A 231 -32.30 -16.36 12.32
C PRO A 231 -31.11 -15.75 11.55
N PHE A 232 -31.35 -15.27 10.33
CA PHE A 232 -30.35 -14.57 9.53
C PHE A 232 -30.39 -13.06 9.78
N TYR A 233 -29.23 -12.45 10.04
CA TYR A 233 -29.07 -11.01 10.19
C TYR A 233 -28.14 -10.46 9.11
N GLY A 234 -28.65 -9.61 8.23
CA GLY A 234 -27.82 -8.97 7.20
C GLY A 234 -28.49 -8.88 5.85
N MET A 235 -27.71 -9.03 4.78
CA MET A 235 -28.20 -8.85 3.41
C MET A 235 -27.94 -10.11 2.59
N ILE A 236 -29.00 -10.67 2.01
CA ILE A 236 -28.92 -11.72 1.00
C ILE A 236 -29.13 -11.06 -0.36
N ILE A 237 -28.23 -11.31 -1.31
CA ILE A 237 -28.33 -10.85 -2.70
C ILE A 237 -28.33 -12.08 -3.60
N MET A 238 -29.43 -12.30 -4.31
CA MET A 238 -29.51 -13.30 -5.35
C MET A 238 -29.13 -12.69 -6.69
N LEU A 239 -28.14 -13.28 -7.33
CA LEU A 239 -27.65 -12.89 -8.64
C LEU A 239 -27.94 -14.01 -9.63
N SER A 240 -28.43 -13.65 -10.80
CA SER A 240 -28.45 -14.55 -11.95
C SER A 240 -27.91 -13.89 -13.20
N GLY A 241 -27.08 -14.63 -13.94
CA GLY A 241 -26.53 -14.19 -15.23
C GLY A 241 -27.51 -14.34 -16.39
N ASN A 242 -28.65 -14.99 -16.17
CA ASN A 242 -29.63 -15.33 -17.19
C ASN A 242 -31.05 -14.96 -16.72
N THR A 243 -32.09 -15.35 -17.46
CA THR A 243 -33.50 -15.06 -17.09
C THR A 243 -34.14 -16.16 -16.24
N THR A 244 -33.35 -17.08 -15.69
CA THR A 244 -33.84 -18.16 -14.84
C THR A 244 -34.40 -17.58 -13.57
N LYS A 245 -35.60 -18.05 -13.22
CA LYS A 245 -36.28 -17.65 -12.00
C LYS A 245 -35.82 -18.59 -10.89
N HIS A 246 -35.11 -18.02 -9.91
CA HIS A 246 -34.70 -18.73 -8.70
C HIS A 246 -35.72 -18.53 -7.58
N SER A 247 -35.66 -19.42 -6.58
CA SER A 247 -36.59 -19.43 -5.46
C SER A 247 -35.91 -19.07 -4.14
N VAL A 248 -36.70 -18.46 -3.25
CA VAL A 248 -36.34 -18.24 -1.85
C VAL A 248 -37.43 -18.86 -0.99
N THR A 249 -37.05 -19.79 -0.14
CA THR A 249 -37.95 -20.43 0.81
C THR A 249 -37.52 -20.06 2.22
N ILE A 250 -38.44 -19.48 3.00
CA ILE A 250 -38.22 -19.14 4.41
C ILE A 250 -39.17 -20.01 5.22
N GLU A 251 -38.64 -21.05 5.86
CA GLU A 251 -39.45 -22.03 6.59
C GLU A 251 -40.03 -21.47 7.89
N HIS A 252 -40.94 -22.23 8.52
CA HIS A 252 -41.57 -21.85 9.77
C HIS A 252 -40.54 -21.58 10.88
N GLY A 253 -40.70 -20.45 11.58
CA GLY A 253 -39.78 -20.03 12.65
C GLY A 253 -38.46 -19.46 12.15
N ALA A 254 -38.14 -19.57 10.85
CA ALA A 254 -37.00 -18.89 10.27
C ALA A 254 -37.24 -17.37 10.15
N SER A 255 -36.17 -16.59 10.18
CA SER A 255 -36.26 -15.15 10.00
C SER A 255 -35.10 -14.57 9.20
N ILE A 256 -35.41 -13.62 8.32
CA ILE A 256 -34.43 -12.75 7.67
C ILE A 256 -34.63 -11.35 8.22
N GLN A 257 -33.61 -10.82 8.90
CA GLN A 257 -33.59 -9.47 9.46
C GLN A 257 -32.54 -8.63 8.74
N GLY A 258 -32.98 -7.81 7.78
CA GLY A 258 -32.08 -6.95 7.01
C GLY A 258 -32.60 -6.67 5.60
N ALA A 259 -32.07 -7.31 4.56
CA ALA A 259 -32.58 -7.16 3.20
C ALA A 259 -32.42 -8.43 2.36
N LEU A 260 -33.41 -8.72 1.53
CA LEU A 260 -33.37 -9.72 0.48
C LEU A 260 -33.46 -9.01 -0.88
N CYS A 261 -32.36 -9.00 -1.62
CA CYS A 261 -32.25 -8.30 -2.90
C CYS A 261 -32.04 -9.29 -4.04
N SER A 262 -32.50 -8.96 -5.24
CA SER A 262 -32.28 -9.78 -6.43
C SER A 262 -32.13 -8.92 -7.68
N ASN A 263 -31.33 -9.36 -8.65
CA ASN A 263 -31.24 -8.69 -9.96
C ASN A 263 -32.29 -9.17 -10.96
N THR A 264 -32.83 -10.37 -10.77
CA THR A 264 -33.91 -10.98 -11.57
C THR A 264 -35.12 -11.32 -10.68
N PRO A 265 -36.33 -11.44 -11.25
CA PRO A 265 -37.49 -11.84 -10.46
C PRO A 265 -37.27 -13.18 -9.76
N ILE A 266 -37.64 -13.26 -8.48
CA ILE A 266 -37.53 -14.49 -7.66
C ILE A 266 -38.92 -15.03 -7.28
N SER A 267 -39.00 -16.32 -6.95
CA SER A 267 -40.18 -16.93 -6.36
C SER A 267 -40.02 -17.01 -4.84
N LEU A 268 -40.73 -16.18 -4.09
CA LEU A 268 -40.64 -16.17 -2.62
C LEU A 268 -41.74 -17.05 -1.99
N GLN A 269 -41.33 -18.10 -1.28
CA GLN A 269 -42.16 -18.95 -0.43
C GLN A 269 -41.91 -18.60 1.04
N GLN A 270 -42.76 -17.76 1.63
CA GLN A 270 -42.54 -17.24 2.98
C GLN A 270 -43.50 -17.87 3.99
N PHE A 271 -42.99 -18.83 4.78
CA PHE A 271 -43.66 -19.43 5.94
C PHE A 271 -43.16 -18.83 7.27
N GLY A 272 -41.93 -18.31 7.28
CA GLY A 272 -41.33 -17.54 8.37
C GLY A 272 -41.47 -16.03 8.18
N SER A 273 -40.51 -15.27 8.71
CA SER A 273 -40.51 -13.81 8.65
C SER A 273 -39.39 -13.25 7.77
N ASN A 274 -39.71 -12.21 6.99
CA ASN A 274 -38.75 -11.42 6.22
C ASN A 274 -38.99 -9.94 6.54
N SER A 275 -38.07 -9.33 7.28
CA SER A 275 -38.23 -8.00 7.83
C SER A 275 -37.08 -7.10 7.40
N TYR A 276 -37.40 -5.99 6.75
CA TYR A 276 -36.40 -5.00 6.41
C TYR A 276 -35.83 -4.33 7.67
N ALA A 277 -34.51 -4.40 7.88
CA ALA A 277 -33.85 -3.87 9.08
C ALA A 277 -32.69 -2.91 8.74
N LYS A 278 -33.01 -1.63 8.56
CA LYS A 278 -32.04 -0.59 8.18
C LYS A 278 -30.81 -0.54 9.10
N GLN A 279 -31.00 -0.66 10.42
CA GLN A 279 -29.88 -0.58 11.37
C GLN A 279 -28.90 -1.75 11.20
N VAL A 280 -29.41 -2.96 10.91
CA VAL A 280 -28.58 -4.14 10.61
C VAL A 280 -27.74 -3.89 9.35
N LEU A 281 -28.35 -3.32 8.30
CA LEU A 281 -27.64 -2.99 7.06
C LEU A 281 -26.59 -1.89 7.24
N LEU A 282 -26.85 -0.89 8.09
CA LEU A 282 -25.87 0.13 8.46
C LEU A 282 -24.69 -0.46 9.24
N ASN A 283 -24.95 -1.43 10.13
CA ASN A 283 -23.89 -2.16 10.83
C ASN A 283 -23.06 -3.00 9.86
N LEU A 284 -23.72 -3.64 8.87
CA LEU A 284 -23.06 -4.39 7.80
C LEU A 284 -22.14 -3.48 6.96
N GLN A 285 -22.61 -2.29 6.59
CA GLN A 285 -21.80 -1.31 5.86
C GLN A 285 -20.58 -0.84 6.67
N LYS A 286 -20.69 -0.74 7.99
CA LYS A 286 -19.60 -0.35 8.91
C LYS A 286 -18.64 -1.50 9.25
N ALA A 287 -18.92 -2.72 8.80
CA ALA A 287 -18.15 -3.89 9.20
C ALA A 287 -16.69 -3.81 8.69
N PRO A 288 -15.68 -3.90 9.58
CA PRO A 288 -14.27 -3.78 9.19
C PRO A 288 -13.81 -4.81 8.15
N LYS A 289 -14.37 -6.03 8.19
CA LYS A 289 -14.04 -7.10 7.23
C LYS A 289 -14.51 -6.77 5.80
N LEU A 290 -15.51 -5.90 5.64
CA LEU A 290 -16.00 -5.40 4.35
C LEU A 290 -15.38 -4.07 3.93
N ALA A 291 -14.58 -3.44 4.80
CA ALA A 291 -13.95 -2.15 4.49
C ALA A 291 -12.87 -2.30 3.41
N LYS A 292 -12.91 -1.40 2.44
CA LYS A 292 -11.90 -1.27 1.38
C LYS A 292 -10.93 -0.16 1.76
N ILE A 293 -9.71 -0.27 1.27
CA ILE A 293 -8.71 0.77 1.42
C ILE A 293 -8.04 1.03 0.08
N MET A 294 -7.82 2.30 -0.24
CA MET A 294 -7.07 2.71 -1.42
C MET A 294 -6.17 3.89 -1.08
N SER A 295 -5.03 4.00 -1.76
CA SER A 295 -4.27 5.24 -1.72
C SER A 295 -5.01 6.35 -2.45
N ILE A 296 -5.01 7.56 -1.88
CA ILE A 296 -5.52 8.75 -2.56
C ILE A 296 -4.50 9.16 -3.63
N PRO A 297 -4.86 9.14 -4.93
CA PRO A 297 -3.96 9.55 -6.00
C PRO A 297 -3.46 10.98 -5.80
N GLY A 298 -2.20 11.24 -6.12
CA GLY A 298 -1.59 12.58 -5.98
C GLY A 298 -1.26 13.01 -4.54
N SER A 299 -1.62 12.23 -3.52
CA SER A 299 -1.30 12.53 -2.12
C SER A 299 0.12 12.12 -1.69
N TRP A 300 0.88 11.52 -2.60
CA TRP A 300 2.22 11.02 -2.32
C TRP A 300 3.23 12.15 -2.27
N SER A 301 4.10 12.14 -1.26
CA SER A 301 5.25 13.03 -1.16
C SER A 301 6.48 12.27 -0.65
N ASN A 302 7.67 12.74 -1.07
CA ASN A 302 8.94 12.29 -0.53
C ASN A 302 9.83 13.48 -0.18
N ASN A 303 10.49 13.42 0.96
CA ASN A 303 11.43 14.43 1.40
C ASN A 303 12.71 13.73 1.89
N LEU A 304 13.85 14.20 1.39
CA LEU A 304 15.16 13.85 1.94
C LEU A 304 15.56 14.97 2.90
N LYS A 305 15.61 14.66 4.19
CA LYS A 305 16.11 15.58 5.22
C LYS A 305 17.57 15.24 5.47
N LYS A 306 18.45 16.22 5.35
CA LYS A 306 19.85 16.06 5.68
C LYS A 306 20.03 16.50 7.14
N GLU A 307 20.59 15.66 7.99
CA GLU A 307 21.05 16.14 9.30
C GLU A 307 22.20 17.14 9.06
N LEU A 308 22.09 18.33 9.66
CA LEU A 308 23.08 19.40 9.59
C LEU A 308 24.22 19.15 10.55
#